data_AF-A0A0F8Z018-F1
#
_entry.id   AF-A0A0F8Z018-F1
#
_cell.length_a   1.000
_cell.length_b   1.000
_cell.length_c   1.000
_cell.angle_alpha   90.00
_cell.angle_beta   90.00
_cell.angle_gamma   90.00
#
_symmetry.space_group_name_H-M   'P 1'
#
loop_
_entity.id
_entity.type
_entity.pdbx_description
1 polymer ?
#
loop_
_entity_poly.entity_id
_entity_poly.type
_entity_poly.pdbx_seq_one_letter_code
_entity_poly.pdbx_strand_id
1 'polypeptide(L)'
;YDFSKFVSMAKIYPEGTFVTNGLSKSHASGGYRLGYVIFPQHALNVKSQFKKILATEYTAVSSPIQYAAVAGFEISKEMDEYFKITRTIHEIMGEYIFHALNKIDGVKTTKPEATFYLLADFNHYTPALNRVGITTSQKFAESIIQHPYHTAIVAGDSLVLERTDFSARMAFVDYDGTKAYEYYLTNPPKTASEKEEFVKINAPRLVAGIKKIEMFFENISKNYLSKIELDSVKIPN
;
A
#
# COMPACT_ATOMS: atom_id res chain seq x y z
N TYR A 1 10.57 -4.68 8.54
CA TYR A 1 11.07 -3.31 8.79
C TYR A 1 11.93 -3.28 10.05
N ASP A 2 13.18 -2.82 9.96
CA ASP A 2 14.07 -2.71 11.13
C ASP A 2 14.05 -1.26 11.68
N PHE A 3 13.30 -1.04 12.77
CA PHE A 3 13.18 0.28 13.39
C PHE A 3 14.53 0.82 13.91
N SER A 4 15.49 -0.05 14.24
CA SER A 4 16.81 0.38 14.73
C SER A 4 17.64 1.09 13.65
N LYS A 5 17.33 0.85 12.37
CA LYS A 5 17.99 1.49 11.23
C LYS A 5 17.36 2.83 10.84
N PHE A 6 16.20 3.17 11.39
CA PHE A 6 15.55 4.44 11.07
C PHE A 6 16.26 5.61 11.75
N VAL A 7 16.67 6.59 10.95
CA VAL A 7 17.23 7.85 11.42
C VAL A 7 16.40 8.99 10.84
N SER A 8 15.76 9.76 11.73
CA SER A 8 15.04 10.97 11.31
C SER A 8 16.02 11.98 10.70
N MET A 9 15.60 12.64 9.61
CA MET A 9 16.39 13.72 9.01
C MET A 9 16.64 14.86 10.01
N ALA A 10 15.78 15.07 11.00
CA ALA A 10 16.00 16.09 12.05
C ALA A 10 17.13 15.72 13.01
N LYS A 11 17.62 14.48 13.01
CA LYS A 11 18.85 14.10 13.72
C LYS A 11 20.10 14.38 12.86
N ILE A 12 19.95 14.37 11.53
CA ILE A 12 21.04 14.57 10.57
C ILE A 12 21.25 16.05 10.26
N TYR A 13 20.16 16.79 10.04
CA TYR A 13 20.13 18.21 9.68
C TYR A 13 19.02 18.94 10.48
N PRO A 14 19.18 19.08 11.81
CA PRO A 14 18.16 19.63 12.70
C PRO A 14 17.74 21.07 12.35
N GLU A 15 18.66 21.86 11.80
CA GLU A 15 18.46 23.26 11.47
C GLU A 15 17.60 23.43 10.21
N GLY A 16 17.63 22.53 9.23
CA GLY A 16 16.79 22.68 8.03
C GLY A 16 15.64 21.70 7.90
N THR A 17 15.42 20.82 8.89
CA THR A 17 14.39 19.78 8.78
C THR A 17 13.09 20.12 9.50
N PHE A 18 12.00 20.17 8.74
CA PHE A 18 10.64 20.14 9.26
C PHE A 18 10.18 18.68 9.35
N VAL A 19 9.78 18.21 10.53
CA VAL A 19 9.30 16.83 10.71
C VAL A 19 7.79 16.83 10.75
N THR A 20 7.15 16.22 9.75
CA THR A 20 5.70 16.03 9.71
C THR A 20 5.34 14.60 10.07
N ASN A 21 4.36 14.40 10.95
CA ASN A 21 3.85 13.07 11.28
C ASN A 21 2.41 13.18 11.85
N GLY A 22 1.80 12.08 12.26
CA GLY A 22 0.45 12.08 12.83
C GLY A 22 -0.05 10.70 13.24
N LEU A 23 -1.29 10.63 13.69
CA LEU A 23 -1.91 9.38 14.20
C LEU A 23 -2.41 8.44 13.09
N SER A 24 -2.45 8.93 11.84
CA SER A 24 -3.22 8.26 10.78
C SER A 24 -2.76 6.85 10.45
N LYS A 25 -1.47 6.53 10.65
CA LYS A 25 -0.83 5.31 10.15
C LYS A 25 -0.39 4.41 11.29
N SER A 26 0.54 4.86 12.14
CA SER A 26 1.07 4.07 13.26
C SER A 26 -0.02 3.66 14.26
N HIS A 27 -1.03 4.51 14.47
CA HIS A 27 -2.09 4.32 15.46
C HIS A 27 -3.41 3.85 14.85
N ALA A 28 -3.41 3.43 13.57
CA ALA A 28 -4.63 3.07 12.82
C ALA A 28 -5.76 4.12 12.91
N SER A 29 -5.42 5.39 13.15
CA SER A 29 -6.38 6.45 13.51
C SER A 29 -6.54 7.45 12.37
N GLY A 30 -6.69 6.95 11.14
CA GLY A 30 -6.82 7.77 9.93
C GLY A 30 -7.98 8.76 10.00
N GLY A 31 -9.11 8.34 10.58
CA GLY A 31 -10.32 9.14 10.77
C GLY A 31 -10.19 10.25 11.83
N TYR A 32 -9.15 10.23 12.66
CA TYR A 32 -8.95 11.22 13.72
C TYR A 32 -8.42 12.55 13.18
N ARG A 33 -7.91 12.56 11.94
CA ARG A 33 -7.46 13.79 11.25
C ARG A 33 -6.45 14.63 12.03
N LEU A 34 -5.59 13.99 12.83
CA LEU A 34 -4.52 14.68 13.55
C LEU A 34 -3.16 14.43 12.89
N GLY A 35 -2.53 15.53 12.50
CA GLY A 35 -1.13 15.61 12.10
C GLY A 35 -0.44 16.76 12.83
N TYR A 36 0.88 16.70 12.90
CA TYR A 36 1.71 17.73 13.51
C TYR A 36 2.95 17.97 12.66
N VAL A 37 3.54 19.15 12.86
CA VAL A 37 4.84 19.52 12.30
C VAL A 37 5.74 20.02 13.44
N ILE A 38 6.95 19.48 13.50
CA ILE A 38 8.03 19.97 14.37
C ILE A 38 8.92 20.84 13.49
N PHE A 39 9.06 22.11 13.88
CA PHE A 39 9.87 23.10 13.19
C PHE A 39 11.33 23.04 13.65
N PRO A 40 12.30 23.34 12.78
CA PRO A 40 13.65 23.64 13.22
C PRO A 40 13.68 24.76 14.28
N GLN A 41 14.63 24.68 15.21
CA GLN A 41 14.68 25.60 16.35
C GLN A 41 14.79 27.07 15.92
N HIS A 42 15.46 27.37 14.81
CA HIS A 42 15.65 28.74 14.32
C HIS A 42 14.49 29.25 13.42
N ALA A 43 13.57 28.39 13.00
CA ALA A 43 12.49 28.73 12.08
C ALA A 43 11.30 29.44 12.77
N LEU A 44 11.57 30.32 13.75
CA LEU A 44 10.56 30.95 14.61
C LEU A 44 9.59 31.86 13.83
N ASN A 45 10.11 32.65 12.88
CA ASN A 45 9.27 33.51 12.05
C ASN A 45 8.33 32.66 11.18
N VAL A 46 8.87 31.63 10.50
CA VAL A 46 8.07 30.69 9.69
C VAL A 46 6.99 30.02 10.53
N LYS A 47 7.32 29.54 11.74
CA LYS A 47 6.35 28.96 12.69
C LYS A 47 5.24 29.95 13.06
N SER A 48 5.58 31.23 13.26
CA SER A 48 4.59 32.27 13.58
C SER A 48 3.66 32.55 12.40
N GLN A 49 4.19 32.68 11.18
CA GLN A 49 3.37 32.87 9.98
C GLN A 49 2.48 31.64 9.70
N PHE A 50 3.03 30.44 9.86
CA PHE A 50 2.28 29.19 9.70
C PHE A 50 1.10 29.13 10.67
N LYS A 51 1.27 29.51 11.94
CA LYS A 51 0.17 29.60 12.91
C LYS A 51 -0.92 30.58 12.49
N LYS A 52 -0.55 31.74 11.93
CA LYS A 52 -1.52 32.72 11.43
C LYS A 52 -2.35 32.14 10.28
N ILE A 53 -1.69 31.51 9.31
CA ILE A 53 -2.37 30.84 8.19
C ILE A 53 -3.32 29.76 8.73
N LEU A 54 -2.85 28.89 9.64
CA LEU A 54 -3.70 27.86 10.21
C LEU A 54 -4.92 28.41 10.94
N ALA A 55 -4.80 29.54 11.65
CA ALA A 55 -5.91 30.16 12.36
C ALA A 55 -6.95 30.81 11.44
N THR A 56 -6.62 31.04 10.16
CA THR A 56 -7.53 31.63 9.17
C THR A 56 -8.13 30.58 8.23
N GLU A 57 -7.32 29.61 7.79
CA GLU A 57 -7.72 28.59 6.81
C GLU A 57 -8.46 27.41 7.45
N TYR A 58 -8.18 27.11 8.72
CA TYR A 58 -8.67 25.90 9.37
C TYR A 58 -9.18 26.19 10.79
N THR A 59 -10.13 25.37 11.22
CA THR A 59 -10.45 25.24 12.65
C THR A 59 -9.43 24.33 13.32
N ALA A 60 -9.18 24.57 14.62
CA ALA A 60 -8.32 23.69 15.40
C ALA A 60 -8.86 22.24 15.40
N VAL A 61 -7.96 21.27 15.47
CA VAL A 61 -8.33 19.85 15.64
C VAL A 61 -9.23 19.73 16.87
N SER A 62 -10.30 18.93 16.80
CA SER A 62 -11.28 18.85 17.89
C SER A 62 -10.61 18.38 19.19
N SER A 63 -11.03 18.95 20.32
CA SER A 63 -10.44 18.65 21.63
C SER A 63 -10.43 17.15 21.95
N PRO A 64 -11.50 16.36 21.71
CA PRO A 64 -11.48 14.91 21.98
C PRO A 64 -10.36 14.17 21.23
N ILE A 65 -10.09 14.56 19.98
CA ILE A 65 -8.99 13.99 19.18
C ILE A 65 -7.63 14.38 19.78
N GLN A 66 -7.47 15.64 20.24
CA GLN A 66 -6.24 16.06 20.89
C GLN A 66 -5.99 15.27 22.20
N TYR A 67 -7.02 15.00 23.00
CA TYR A 67 -6.90 14.14 24.18
C TYR A 67 -6.54 12.69 23.81
N ALA A 68 -7.16 12.12 22.78
CA ALA A 68 -6.79 10.80 22.28
C ALA A 68 -5.33 10.75 21.78
N ALA A 69 -4.83 11.84 21.20
CA ALA A 69 -3.44 11.95 20.75
C ALA A 69 -2.43 11.92 21.90
N VAL A 70 -2.77 12.51 23.05
CA VAL A 70 -1.93 12.43 24.25
C VAL A 70 -1.73 10.96 24.63
N ALA A 71 -2.82 10.19 24.77
CA ALA A 71 -2.74 8.76 25.08
C ALA A 71 -2.00 7.96 23.99
N GLY A 72 -2.23 8.29 22.71
CA GLY A 72 -1.56 7.60 21.61
C GLY A 72 -0.05 7.86 21.54
N PHE A 73 0.41 9.07 21.88
CA PHE A 73 1.84 9.42 21.85
C PHE A 73 2.55 9.20 23.19
N GLU A 74 1.82 8.88 24.25
CA GLU A 74 2.40 8.53 25.53
C GLU A 74 3.29 7.30 25.40
N ILE A 75 4.49 7.37 25.99
CA ILE A 75 5.42 6.24 26.01
C ILE A 75 4.85 5.23 27.01
N SER A 76 4.39 4.09 26.50
CA SER A 76 3.82 3.03 27.31
C SER A 76 4.19 1.66 26.74
N LYS A 77 4.24 0.67 27.63
CA LYS A 77 4.52 -0.72 27.26
C LYS A 77 3.44 -1.26 26.33
N GLU A 78 2.20 -0.88 26.58
CA GLU A 78 1.02 -1.24 25.81
C GLU A 78 1.13 -0.75 24.37
N MET A 79 1.53 0.51 24.17
CA MET A 79 1.72 1.07 22.82
C MET A 79 2.93 0.46 22.11
N ASP A 80 4.04 0.20 22.82
CA ASP A 80 5.20 -0.47 22.25
C ASP A 80 4.86 -1.89 21.76
N GLU A 81 4.08 -2.63 22.54
CA GLU A 81 3.59 -3.97 22.18
C GLU A 81 2.62 -3.90 21.00
N TYR A 82 1.67 -2.97 21.02
CA TYR A 82 0.75 -2.72 19.90
C TYR A 82 1.51 -2.45 18.60
N PHE A 83 2.50 -1.55 18.62
CA PHE A 83 3.30 -1.25 17.42
C PHE A 83 4.15 -2.44 16.97
N LYS A 84 4.70 -3.22 17.90
CA LYS A 84 5.45 -4.43 17.56
C LYS A 84 4.56 -5.44 16.83
N ILE A 85 3.40 -5.75 17.40
CA ILE A 85 2.47 -6.74 16.84
C ILE A 85 1.93 -6.27 15.50
N THR A 86 1.43 -5.04 15.41
CA THR A 86 0.89 -4.50 14.15
C THR A 86 1.96 -4.48 13.05
N ARG A 87 3.20 -4.08 13.33
CA ARG A 87 4.29 -4.17 12.35
C ARG A 87 4.53 -5.59 11.87
N THR A 88 4.55 -6.58 12.77
CA THR A 88 4.72 -7.99 12.38
C THR A 88 3.57 -8.48 11.51
N ILE A 89 2.33 -8.12 11.82
CA ILE A 89 1.16 -8.46 10.99
C ILE A 89 1.31 -7.86 9.59
N HIS A 90 1.66 -6.57 9.48
CA HIS A 90 1.88 -5.92 8.18
C HIS A 90 3.05 -6.55 7.41
N GLU A 91 4.11 -6.99 8.09
CA GLU A 91 5.23 -7.70 7.48
C GLU A 91 4.80 -9.05 6.92
N ILE A 92 4.03 -9.85 7.68
CA ILE A 92 3.46 -11.12 7.22
C ILE A 92 2.60 -10.91 5.96
N MET A 93 1.72 -9.91 5.98
CA MET A 93 0.87 -9.57 4.84
C MET A 93 1.71 -9.12 3.63
N GLY A 94 2.66 -8.21 3.84
CA GLY A 94 3.53 -7.69 2.80
C GLY A 94 4.39 -8.77 2.14
N GLU A 95 4.98 -9.67 2.94
CA GLU A 95 5.76 -10.81 2.45
C GLU A 95 4.89 -11.76 1.60
N TYR A 96 3.69 -12.09 2.08
CA TYR A 96 2.78 -12.97 1.34
C TYR A 96 2.39 -12.36 -0.01
N ILE A 97 1.95 -11.11 -0.05
CA ILE A 97 1.53 -10.45 -1.29
C ILE A 97 2.72 -10.30 -2.26
N PHE A 98 3.91 -9.95 -1.75
CA PHE A 98 5.13 -9.91 -2.56
C PHE A 98 5.41 -11.26 -3.23
N HIS A 99 5.42 -12.35 -2.46
CA HIS A 99 5.69 -13.68 -3.02
C HIS A 99 4.58 -14.15 -3.98
N ALA A 100 3.32 -13.90 -3.64
CA ALA A 100 2.19 -14.33 -4.43
C ALA A 100 2.09 -13.59 -5.78
N LEU A 101 2.38 -12.28 -5.82
CA LEU A 101 2.44 -11.54 -7.08
C LEU A 101 3.62 -11.94 -7.96
N ASN A 102 4.81 -12.18 -7.38
CA ASN A 102 5.98 -12.64 -8.17
C ASN A 102 5.85 -14.09 -8.67
N LYS A 103 4.80 -14.84 -8.26
CA LYS A 103 4.48 -16.14 -8.86
C LYS A 103 3.70 -16.01 -10.17
N ILE A 104 3.06 -14.87 -10.42
CA ILE A 104 2.38 -14.59 -11.68
C ILE A 104 3.46 -14.31 -12.74
N ASP A 105 3.45 -15.08 -13.82
CA ASP A 105 4.46 -14.94 -14.87
C ASP A 105 4.50 -13.51 -15.41
N GLY A 106 5.70 -13.01 -15.68
CA GLY A 106 5.91 -11.64 -16.16
C GLY A 106 5.66 -10.50 -15.15
N VAL A 107 5.10 -10.77 -13.95
CA VAL A 107 4.88 -9.74 -12.92
C VAL A 107 6.11 -9.63 -12.02
N LYS A 108 6.56 -8.41 -11.77
CA LYS A 108 7.63 -8.12 -10.81
C LYS A 108 7.12 -7.16 -9.76
N THR A 109 7.55 -7.32 -8.51
CA THR A 109 7.17 -6.38 -7.45
C THR A 109 8.34 -5.92 -6.61
N THR A 110 8.26 -4.71 -6.06
CA THR A 110 9.22 -4.22 -5.07
C THR A 110 8.98 -4.91 -3.73
N LYS A 111 10.01 -5.50 -3.12
CA LYS A 111 9.89 -6.04 -1.77
C LYS A 111 9.62 -4.90 -0.78
N PRO A 112 8.50 -4.90 -0.03
CA PRO A 112 8.21 -3.82 0.89
C PRO A 112 9.11 -3.89 2.13
N GLU A 113 9.94 -2.87 2.34
CA GLU A 113 10.78 -2.76 3.54
C GLU A 113 10.09 -1.99 4.68
N ALA A 114 9.13 -1.13 4.32
CA ALA A 114 8.34 -0.28 5.20
C ALA A 114 6.99 0.06 4.54
N THR A 115 6.15 0.80 5.27
CA THR A 115 4.78 1.17 4.84
C THR A 115 3.88 -0.06 4.65
N PHE A 116 2.76 0.12 3.95
CA PHE A 116 1.82 -0.94 3.63
C PHE A 116 1.47 -0.99 2.13
N TYR A 117 2.43 -0.56 1.30
CA TYR A 117 2.31 -0.55 -0.15
C TYR A 117 3.48 -1.29 -0.80
N LEU A 118 3.23 -1.87 -1.96
CA LEU A 118 4.25 -2.27 -2.92
C LEU A 118 3.95 -1.67 -4.28
N LEU A 119 4.96 -1.59 -5.13
CA LEU A 119 4.83 -1.30 -6.55
C LEU A 119 4.91 -2.62 -7.32
N ALA A 120 3.87 -2.93 -8.09
CA ALA A 120 3.82 -4.07 -8.99
C ALA A 120 3.96 -3.60 -10.43
N ASP A 121 4.89 -4.20 -11.17
CA ASP A 121 5.17 -3.97 -12.57
C ASP A 121 4.45 -5.03 -13.42
N PHE A 122 3.51 -4.57 -14.25
CA PHE A 122 2.73 -5.39 -15.17
C PHE A 122 3.13 -5.15 -16.65
N ASN A 123 4.22 -4.43 -16.92
CA ASN A 123 4.59 -4.01 -18.26
C ASN A 123 4.94 -5.18 -19.20
N HIS A 124 5.23 -6.37 -18.67
CA HIS A 124 5.33 -7.60 -19.46
C HIS A 124 4.08 -7.84 -20.33
N TYR A 125 2.90 -7.47 -19.84
CA TYR A 125 1.62 -7.67 -20.52
C TYR A 125 1.25 -6.55 -21.51
N THR A 126 2.13 -5.54 -21.71
CA THR A 126 1.87 -4.41 -22.61
C THR A 126 1.36 -4.82 -24.00
N PRO A 127 1.97 -5.80 -24.70
CA PRO A 127 1.46 -6.21 -26.02
C PRO A 127 0.03 -6.76 -25.96
N ALA A 128 -0.29 -7.55 -24.94
CA ALA A 128 -1.61 -8.17 -24.79
C ALA A 128 -2.68 -7.14 -24.38
N LEU A 129 -2.33 -6.22 -23.46
CA LEU A 129 -3.17 -5.10 -23.04
C LEU A 129 -3.52 -4.19 -24.22
N ASN A 130 -2.52 -3.80 -25.01
CA ASN A 130 -2.73 -2.95 -26.19
C ASN A 130 -3.69 -3.57 -27.21
N ARG A 131 -3.62 -4.90 -27.43
CA ARG A 131 -4.49 -5.59 -28.40
C ARG A 131 -5.96 -5.63 -27.98
N VAL A 132 -6.25 -5.59 -26.68
CA VAL A 132 -7.61 -5.51 -26.14
C VAL A 132 -8.06 -4.06 -25.89
N GLY A 133 -7.31 -3.07 -26.39
CA GLY A 133 -7.66 -1.65 -26.30
C GLY A 133 -7.29 -0.97 -24.97
N ILE A 134 -6.57 -1.68 -24.10
CA ILE A 134 -6.03 -1.15 -22.84
C ILE A 134 -4.65 -0.57 -23.14
N THR A 135 -4.62 0.70 -23.54
CA THR A 135 -3.39 1.39 -23.97
C THR A 135 -2.82 2.35 -22.93
N THR A 136 -3.49 2.50 -21.78
CA THR A 136 -3.06 3.38 -20.70
C THR A 136 -3.23 2.73 -19.33
N SER A 137 -2.42 3.14 -18.37
CA SER A 137 -2.47 2.70 -16.97
C SER A 137 -3.86 2.95 -16.35
N GLN A 138 -4.49 4.09 -16.68
CA GLN A 138 -5.85 4.42 -16.25
C GLN A 138 -6.87 3.41 -16.77
N LYS A 139 -6.84 3.10 -18.08
CA LYS A 139 -7.72 2.08 -18.67
C LYS A 139 -7.49 0.71 -18.06
N PHE A 140 -6.25 0.39 -17.69
CA PHE A 140 -5.94 -0.84 -16.98
C PHE A 140 -6.62 -0.89 -15.61
N ALA A 141 -6.48 0.17 -14.79
CA ALA A 141 -7.20 0.30 -13.52
C ALA A 141 -8.73 0.20 -13.67
N GLU A 142 -9.29 0.89 -14.68
CA GLU A 142 -10.72 0.84 -14.99
C GLU A 142 -11.18 -0.55 -15.44
N SER A 143 -10.33 -1.33 -16.10
CA SER A 143 -10.66 -2.66 -16.61
C SER A 143 -10.61 -3.73 -15.51
N ILE A 144 -9.57 -3.69 -14.66
CA ILE A 144 -9.36 -4.71 -13.63
C ILE A 144 -10.31 -4.56 -12.41
N ILE A 145 -10.93 -3.40 -12.24
CA ILE A 145 -11.98 -3.21 -11.22
C ILE A 145 -13.34 -3.77 -11.66
N GLN A 146 -13.58 -3.97 -12.96
CA GLN A 146 -14.86 -4.49 -13.44
C GLN A 146 -15.07 -5.96 -13.10
N HIS A 147 -16.33 -6.41 -13.15
CA HIS A 147 -16.64 -7.83 -13.12
C HIS A 147 -15.94 -8.56 -14.27
N PRO A 148 -15.32 -9.74 -14.04
CA PRO A 148 -15.32 -10.56 -12.81
C PRO A 148 -14.13 -10.38 -11.86
N TYR A 149 -13.31 -9.35 -12.08
CA TYR A 149 -11.99 -9.18 -11.46
C TYR A 149 -12.04 -8.37 -10.16
N HIS A 150 -12.89 -7.34 -10.08
CA HIS A 150 -13.21 -6.62 -8.84
C HIS A 150 -11.98 -6.18 -8.00
N THR A 151 -10.88 -5.84 -8.67
CA THR A 151 -9.63 -5.48 -8.00
C THR A 151 -9.35 -3.99 -8.22
N ALA A 152 -9.30 -3.23 -7.14
CA ALA A 152 -8.94 -1.81 -7.18
C ALA A 152 -7.43 -1.63 -7.02
N ILE A 153 -6.81 -0.90 -7.95
CA ILE A 153 -5.38 -0.57 -7.94
C ILE A 153 -5.18 0.94 -8.14
N VAL A 154 -4.03 1.46 -7.72
CA VAL A 154 -3.61 2.81 -8.08
C VAL A 154 -2.60 2.71 -9.22
N ALA A 155 -3.04 3.01 -10.44
CA ALA A 155 -2.24 2.86 -11.65
C ALA A 155 -1.12 3.90 -11.78
N GLY A 156 -0.17 3.62 -12.68
CA GLY A 156 1.10 4.34 -12.82
C GLY A 156 0.99 5.84 -13.07
N ASP A 157 0.03 6.28 -13.88
CA ASP A 157 -0.26 7.70 -14.11
C ASP A 157 -0.54 8.49 -12.82
N SER A 158 -1.27 7.90 -11.88
CA SER A 158 -1.52 8.48 -10.55
C SER A 158 -0.26 8.53 -9.67
N LEU A 159 0.79 7.82 -10.06
CA LEU A 159 2.11 7.79 -9.42
C LEU A 159 3.13 8.64 -10.17
N VAL A 160 2.70 9.43 -11.16
CA VAL A 160 3.57 10.27 -12.02
C VAL A 160 4.51 9.42 -12.90
N LEU A 161 4.09 8.19 -13.24
CA LEU A 161 4.73 7.40 -14.31
C LEU A 161 4.13 7.76 -15.66
N GLU A 162 4.79 7.32 -16.74
CA GLU A 162 4.26 7.46 -18.09
C GLU A 162 2.87 6.85 -18.21
N ARG A 163 2.00 7.44 -19.02
CA ARG A 163 0.61 6.94 -19.18
C ARG A 163 0.53 5.51 -19.71
N THR A 164 1.58 5.05 -20.37
CA THR A 164 1.74 3.71 -20.93
C THR A 164 2.50 2.77 -19.99
N ASP A 165 2.90 3.22 -18.80
CA ASP A 165 3.50 2.38 -17.77
C ASP A 165 2.41 1.70 -16.95
N PHE A 166 2.31 0.37 -17.09
CA PHE A 166 1.28 -0.43 -16.41
C PHE A 166 1.63 -0.80 -14.98
N SER A 167 2.65 -0.18 -14.38
CA SER A 167 2.92 -0.35 -12.96
C SER A 167 1.76 0.14 -12.09
N ALA A 168 1.56 -0.47 -10.94
CA ALA A 168 0.52 -0.08 -9.99
C ALA A 168 0.99 -0.16 -8.55
N ARG A 169 0.59 0.83 -7.74
CA ARG A 169 0.76 0.80 -6.30
C ARG A 169 -0.40 0.03 -5.68
N MET A 170 -0.07 -1.01 -4.93
CA MET A 170 -1.03 -1.89 -4.27
C MET A 170 -0.86 -1.82 -2.75
N ALA A 171 -1.97 -1.66 -2.04
CA ALA A 171 -2.00 -1.76 -0.59
C ALA A 171 -2.24 -3.21 -0.17
N PHE A 172 -1.57 -3.66 0.89
CA PHE A 172 -1.74 -5.01 1.46
C PHE A 172 -2.42 -5.00 2.83
N VAL A 173 -3.35 -4.06 3.03
CA VAL A 173 -4.07 -3.84 4.30
C VAL A 173 -5.59 -3.95 4.17
N ASP A 174 -6.07 -4.75 3.22
CA ASP A 174 -7.50 -5.09 3.10
C ASP A 174 -7.85 -6.30 3.97
N TYR A 175 -7.84 -6.06 5.28
CA TYR A 175 -8.26 -7.03 6.30
C TYR A 175 -8.82 -6.34 7.55
N ASP A 176 -9.56 -7.09 8.36
CA ASP A 176 -10.05 -6.64 9.65
C ASP A 176 -8.89 -6.62 10.67
N GLY A 177 -8.41 -5.41 10.98
CA GLY A 177 -7.26 -5.22 11.85
C GLY A 177 -7.47 -5.74 13.27
N THR A 178 -8.69 -5.61 13.82
CA THR A 178 -9.00 -6.09 15.17
C THR A 178 -8.94 -7.61 15.22
N LYS A 179 -9.60 -8.29 14.27
CA LYS A 179 -9.58 -9.76 14.20
C LYS A 179 -8.18 -10.31 13.96
N ALA A 180 -7.41 -9.71 13.05
CA ALA A 180 -6.04 -10.14 12.79
C ALA A 180 -5.14 -9.96 14.01
N TYR A 181 -5.34 -8.88 14.78
CA TYR A 181 -4.59 -8.61 16.01
C TYR A 181 -4.92 -9.63 17.11
N GLU A 182 -6.20 -9.88 17.38
CA GLU A 182 -6.66 -10.86 18.37
C GLU A 182 -6.24 -12.29 18.00
N TYR A 183 -6.32 -12.64 16.71
CA TYR A 183 -5.84 -13.93 16.21
C TYR A 183 -4.33 -14.07 16.39
N TYR A 184 -3.56 -13.01 16.13
CA TYR A 184 -2.11 -13.03 16.33
C TYR A 184 -1.73 -13.23 17.80
N LEU A 185 -2.44 -12.59 18.74
CA LEU A 185 -2.20 -12.74 20.18
C LEU A 185 -2.40 -14.19 20.65
N THR A 186 -3.39 -14.88 20.09
CA THR A 186 -3.74 -16.25 20.46
C THR A 186 -2.93 -17.29 19.70
N ASN A 187 -2.58 -17.01 18.44
CA ASN A 187 -1.95 -17.95 17.51
C ASN A 187 -0.80 -17.26 16.74
N PRO A 188 0.31 -16.88 17.40
CA PRO A 188 1.40 -16.19 16.71
C PRO A 188 2.13 -17.16 15.76
N PRO A 189 2.14 -16.90 14.43
CA PRO A 189 2.77 -17.79 13.47
C PRO A 189 4.30 -17.73 13.59
N LYS A 190 4.96 -18.89 13.55
CA LYS A 190 6.42 -19.04 13.73
C LYS A 190 7.12 -19.48 12.44
N THR A 191 6.47 -20.34 11.67
CA THR A 191 7.01 -20.89 10.41
C THR A 191 6.46 -20.16 9.19
N ALA A 192 7.11 -20.33 8.03
CA ALA A 192 6.62 -19.76 6.77
C ALA A 192 5.21 -20.30 6.41
N SER A 193 4.94 -21.58 6.68
CA SER A 193 3.63 -22.20 6.41
C SER A 193 2.55 -21.61 7.32
N GLU A 194 2.85 -21.42 8.62
CA GLU A 194 1.91 -20.80 9.56
C GLU A 194 1.64 -19.33 9.21
N LYS A 195 2.66 -18.58 8.74
CA LYS A 195 2.47 -17.22 8.26
C LYS A 195 1.56 -17.17 7.03
N GLU A 196 1.73 -18.10 6.09
CA GLU A 196 0.86 -18.21 4.92
C GLU A 196 -0.59 -18.54 5.32
N GLU A 197 -0.78 -19.47 6.26
CA GLU A 197 -2.10 -19.81 6.81
C GLU A 197 -2.73 -18.61 7.54
N PHE A 198 -1.95 -17.87 8.33
CA PHE A 198 -2.39 -16.64 8.98
C PHE A 198 -2.99 -15.65 7.98
N VAL A 199 -2.36 -15.43 6.82
CA VAL A 199 -2.88 -14.53 5.78
C VAL A 199 -4.16 -15.09 5.15
N LYS A 200 -4.21 -16.40 4.86
CA LYS A 200 -5.42 -17.04 4.28
C LYS A 200 -6.63 -16.90 5.20
N ILE A 201 -6.44 -17.01 6.51
CA ILE A 201 -7.49 -16.88 7.51
C ILE A 201 -7.89 -15.42 7.72
N ASN A 202 -6.92 -14.52 7.92
CA ASN A 202 -7.18 -13.16 8.39
C ASN A 202 -7.36 -12.14 7.26
N ALA A 203 -6.89 -12.42 6.05
CA ALA A 203 -7.01 -11.54 4.89
C ALA A 203 -7.50 -12.28 3.62
N PRO A 204 -8.64 -13.00 3.67
CA PRO A 204 -9.11 -13.80 2.54
C PRO A 204 -9.41 -12.94 1.29
N ARG A 205 -9.76 -11.67 1.47
CA ARG A 205 -9.97 -10.72 0.36
C ARG A 205 -8.69 -10.39 -0.39
N LEU A 206 -7.58 -10.19 0.32
CA LEU A 206 -6.27 -10.01 -0.32
C LEU A 206 -5.87 -11.24 -1.14
N VAL A 207 -6.06 -12.44 -0.58
CA VAL A 207 -5.77 -13.70 -1.29
C VAL A 207 -6.65 -13.84 -2.54
N ALA A 208 -7.94 -13.53 -2.42
CA ALA A 208 -8.86 -13.55 -3.56
C ALA A 208 -8.47 -12.51 -4.62
N GLY A 209 -8.08 -11.29 -4.22
CA GLY A 209 -7.64 -10.23 -5.11
C GLY A 209 -6.45 -10.62 -5.97
N ILE A 210 -5.43 -11.29 -5.41
CA ILE A 210 -4.30 -11.79 -6.20
C ILE A 210 -4.75 -12.80 -7.25
N LYS A 211 -5.62 -13.75 -6.89
CA LYS A 211 -6.18 -14.71 -7.85
C LYS A 211 -6.96 -14.02 -8.96
N LYS A 212 -7.62 -12.90 -8.67
CA LYS A 212 -8.33 -12.11 -9.67
C LYS A 212 -7.38 -11.36 -10.61
N ILE A 213 -6.24 -10.90 -10.13
CA ILE A 213 -5.17 -10.32 -10.95
C ILE A 213 -4.59 -11.39 -11.89
N GLU A 214 -4.27 -12.57 -11.35
CA GLU A 214 -3.78 -13.70 -12.14
C GLU A 214 -4.79 -14.07 -13.24
N MET A 215 -6.06 -14.25 -12.87
CA MET A 215 -7.16 -14.51 -13.80
C MET A 215 -7.32 -13.43 -14.88
N PHE A 216 -7.12 -12.15 -14.55
CA PHE A 216 -7.17 -11.05 -15.52
C PHE A 216 -6.12 -11.21 -16.61
N PHE A 217 -4.87 -11.47 -16.23
CA PHE A 217 -3.77 -11.63 -17.17
C PHE A 217 -3.82 -12.95 -17.93
N GLU A 218 -4.29 -14.03 -17.31
CA GLU A 218 -4.59 -15.28 -18.03
C GLU A 218 -5.63 -15.06 -19.14
N ASN A 219 -6.72 -14.35 -18.85
CA ASN A 219 -7.79 -14.12 -19.82
C ASN A 219 -7.31 -13.24 -20.98
N ILE A 220 -6.54 -12.19 -20.69
CA ILE A 220 -5.99 -11.30 -21.73
C ILE A 220 -4.95 -12.04 -22.58
N SER A 221 -4.14 -12.91 -21.98
CA SER A 221 -3.14 -13.70 -22.70
C SER A 221 -3.75 -14.81 -23.55
N LYS A 222 -4.82 -15.47 -23.09
CA LYS A 222 -5.58 -16.44 -23.91
C LYS A 222 -6.23 -15.78 -25.12
N ASN A 223 -6.83 -14.61 -24.94
CA ASN A 223 -7.37 -13.80 -26.04
C ASN A 223 -6.27 -13.32 -27.01
N TYR A 224 -5.05 -13.14 -26.52
CA TYR A 224 -3.88 -12.83 -27.34
C TYR A 224 -3.47 -14.03 -28.21
N LEU A 225 -3.35 -15.23 -27.62
CA LEU A 225 -2.95 -16.44 -28.34
C LEU A 225 -4.00 -16.88 -29.38
N SER A 226 -5.29 -16.87 -29.03
CA SER A 226 -6.36 -17.23 -29.97
C SER A 226 -6.42 -16.29 -31.18
N LYS A 227 -6.14 -15.00 -30.98
CA LYS A 227 -6.08 -14.01 -32.06
C LYS A 227 -4.82 -14.18 -32.92
N ILE A 228 -3.68 -14.56 -32.34
CA ILE A 228 -2.48 -14.94 -33.12
C ILE A 228 -2.75 -16.17 -33.98
N GLU A 229 -3.39 -17.21 -33.42
CA GLU A 229 -3.74 -18.41 -34.16
C GLU A 229 -4.62 -18.04 -35.37
N LEU A 230 -5.66 -17.22 -35.17
CA LEU A 230 -6.51 -16.71 -36.24
C LEU A 230 -5.74 -15.88 -37.29
N ASP A 231 -4.86 -14.97 -36.88
CA ASP A 231 -4.06 -14.14 -37.80
C ASP A 231 -2.96 -14.95 -38.52
N SER A 232 -2.54 -16.09 -37.95
CA SER A 232 -1.54 -16.99 -38.52
C SER A 232 -2.11 -17.99 -39.54
N VAL A 233 -3.43 -18.20 -39.53
CA VAL A 233 -4.15 -18.92 -40.59
C VAL A 233 -4.34 -17.97 -41.78
N LYS A 234 -3.26 -17.71 -42.51
CA LYS A 234 -3.37 -17.23 -43.90
C LYS A 234 -3.87 -18.40 -44.75
N ILE A 235 -5.13 -18.33 -45.17
CA ILE A 235 -5.68 -19.17 -46.23
C ILE A 235 -4.80 -18.95 -47.47
N PRO A 236 -4.16 -19.99 -48.03
CA PRO A 236 -3.45 -19.85 -49.30
C PRO A 236 -4.46 -19.41 -50.36
N ASN A 237 -4.14 -18.35 -51.11
CA ASN A 237 -4.83 -18.05 -52.36
C ASN A 237 -4.62 -19.19 -53.36
#